data_AF-A0A0N5D4S0-F1
#
_entry.id   AF-A0A0N5D4S0-F1
#
_cell.length_a   1.000
_cell.length_b   1.000
_cell.length_c   1.000
_cell.angle_alpha   90.00
_cell.angle_beta   90.00
_cell.angle_gamma   90.00
#
_symmetry.space_group_name_H-M   'P 1'
#
loop_
_entity.id
_entity.type
_entity.pdbx_description
1 polymer ?
#
loop_
_entity_poly.entity_id
_entity_poly.type
_entity_poly.pdbx_seq_one_letter_code
_entity_poly.pdbx_strand_id
1 'polypeptide(L)'
;MEQEELTAKENCKNLENRLRMQAEKELNEDVKHYQINVPSSSTAVSQKSATWSNEERWKILFAFQRYGRNFRAIAEVLETKSIDQIKGFYLTMQTEIDSIENSMFILLGFQMVNECMLYYEELANKCDPYRKRLV
;
A
#
# COMPACT_ATOMS: atom_id res chain seq x y z
N MET A 1 47.90 -12.02 25.73
CA MET A 1 46.69 -12.86 25.69
C MET A 1 45.45 -12.14 26.22
N GLU A 2 45.26 -11.93 27.53
CA GLU A 2 44.02 -11.30 28.05
C GLU A 2 43.81 -9.84 27.59
N GLN A 3 44.86 -9.04 27.53
CA GLN A 3 44.77 -7.64 27.09
C GLN A 3 44.45 -7.50 25.60
N GLU A 4 44.97 -8.42 24.78
CA GLU A 4 44.64 -8.48 23.34
C GLU A 4 43.19 -8.89 23.13
N GLU A 5 42.66 -9.79 23.96
CA GLU A 5 41.25 -10.18 23.94
C GLU A 5 40.31 -9.03 24.32
N LEU A 6 40.67 -8.24 25.34
CA LEU A 6 39.91 -7.05 25.74
C LEU A 6 39.88 -6.00 24.61
N THR A 7 41.02 -5.75 23.96
CA THR A 7 41.09 -4.86 22.80
C THR A 7 40.30 -5.39 21.60
N ALA A 8 40.32 -6.70 21.36
CA ALA A 8 39.52 -7.31 20.29
C ALA A 8 38.01 -7.18 20.55
N LYS A 9 37.57 -7.38 21.80
CA LYS A 9 36.17 -7.19 22.20
C LYS A 9 35.71 -5.74 22.05
N GLU A 10 36.56 -4.79 22.43
CA GLU A 10 36.28 -3.36 22.26
C GLU A 10 36.19 -2.98 20.79
N ASN A 11 37.13 -3.44 19.96
CA ASN A 11 37.10 -3.23 18.52
C ASN A 11 35.85 -3.83 17.86
N CYS A 12 35.42 -5.01 18.31
CA CYS A 12 34.20 -5.65 17.81
C CYS A 12 32.95 -4.84 18.16
N LYS A 13 32.80 -4.39 19.43
CA LYS A 13 31.70 -3.52 19.85
C LYS A 13 31.69 -2.20 19.08
N ASN A 14 32.85 -1.60 18.87
CA ASN A 14 32.98 -0.36 18.11
C ASN A 14 32.59 -0.56 16.64
N LEU A 15 32.99 -1.68 16.03
CA LEU A 15 32.60 -2.03 14.68
C LEU A 15 31.09 -2.25 14.57
N GLU A 16 30.50 -3.00 15.51
CA GLU A 16 29.05 -3.25 15.57
C GLU A 16 28.26 -1.95 15.65
N ASN A 17 28.67 -1.03 16.54
CA ASN A 17 28.05 0.29 16.65
C ASN A 17 28.15 1.09 15.34
N ARG A 18 29.30 1.06 14.65
CA ARG A 18 29.46 1.74 13.35
C ARG A 18 28.54 1.14 12.28
N LEU A 19 28.48 -0.19 12.18
CA LEU A 19 27.65 -0.87 11.20
C LEU A 19 26.17 -0.60 11.44
N ARG A 20 25.73 -0.58 12.71
CA ARG A 20 24.36 -0.22 13.08
C ARG A 20 24.01 1.21 12.65
N MET A 21 24.86 2.18 12.99
CA MET A 21 24.63 3.59 12.65
C MET A 21 24.59 3.80 11.14
N GLN A 22 25.43 3.09 10.39
CA GLN A 22 25.44 3.16 8.93
C GLN A 22 24.18 2.56 8.32
N ALA A 23 23.75 1.38 8.80
CA ALA A 23 22.52 0.73 8.33
C ALA A 23 21.28 1.58 8.62
N GLU A 24 21.18 2.19 9.81
CA GLU A 24 20.08 3.10 10.15
C GLU A 24 20.05 4.33 9.24
N LYS A 25 21.22 4.88 8.90
CA LYS A 25 21.34 6.01 7.97
C LYS A 25 20.90 5.63 6.56
N GLU A 26 21.39 4.52 6.03
CA GLU A 26 21.06 4.02 4.70
C GLU A 26 19.55 3.76 4.58
N LEU A 27 18.95 3.07 5.57
CA LEU A 27 17.51 2.83 5.61
C LEU A 27 16.71 4.14 5.63
N ASN A 28 17.13 5.12 6.43
CA ASN A 28 16.41 6.38 6.56
C ASN A 28 16.51 7.25 5.30
N GLU A 29 17.64 7.23 4.58
CA GLU A 29 17.76 7.90 3.28
C GLU A 29 16.91 7.21 2.21
N ASP A 30 16.89 5.88 2.17
CA ASP A 30 16.06 5.12 1.23
C ASP A 30 14.57 5.35 1.46
N VAL A 31 14.11 5.35 2.71
CA VAL A 31 12.69 5.60 3.05
C VAL A 31 12.24 6.99 2.61
N LYS A 32 13.09 8.02 2.74
CA LYS A 32 12.75 9.38 2.28
C LYS A 32 12.47 9.44 0.78
N HIS A 33 13.16 8.62 -0.01
CA HIS A 33 12.99 8.62 -1.47
C HIS A 33 11.61 8.12 -1.91
N TYR A 34 11.07 7.12 -1.20
CA TYR A 34 9.77 6.51 -1.50
C TYR A 34 8.62 7.08 -0.64
N GLN A 35 8.92 8.04 0.24
CA GLN A 35 7.89 8.69 1.04
C GLN A 35 7.05 9.58 0.12
N ILE A 36 5.88 9.07 -0.25
CA ILE A 36 4.86 9.88 -0.91
C ILE A 36 4.34 10.85 0.16
N ASN A 37 4.57 12.14 -0.06
CA ASN A 37 3.85 13.20 0.66
C ASN A 37 2.39 13.14 0.23
N VAL A 38 1.65 12.20 0.82
CA VAL A 38 0.20 12.19 0.72
C VAL A 38 -0.23 13.48 1.41
N PRO A 39 -0.85 14.45 0.71
CA PRO A 39 -1.42 15.61 1.37
C PRO A 39 -2.36 15.04 2.42
N SER A 40 -2.00 15.19 3.69
CA SER A 40 -2.84 14.69 4.78
C SER A 40 -4.19 15.34 4.54
N SER A 41 -5.20 14.52 4.25
CA SER A 41 -6.60 14.94 4.09
C SER A 41 -7.20 15.44 5.41
N SER A 42 -6.36 15.95 6.32
CA SER A 42 -6.69 16.53 7.60
C SER A 42 -7.13 18.00 7.53
N THR A 43 -7.29 18.60 6.34
CA THR A 43 -7.92 19.93 6.20
C THR A 43 -9.27 19.92 5.50
N ALA A 44 -9.71 18.79 4.94
CA ALA A 44 -11.11 18.57 4.65
C ALA A 44 -11.61 17.54 5.65
N VAL A 45 -12.26 18.00 6.73
CA VAL A 45 -13.24 17.16 7.42
C VAL A 45 -14.35 16.89 6.39
N SER A 46 -14.09 15.96 5.47
CA SER A 46 -15.06 15.46 4.53
C SER A 46 -16.15 14.87 5.40
N GLN A 47 -17.26 15.60 5.54
CA GLN A 47 -18.42 15.11 6.28
C GLN A 47 -18.74 13.74 5.71
N LYS A 48 -18.55 12.70 6.53
CA LYS A 48 -18.78 11.32 6.14
C LYS A 48 -20.20 11.21 5.61
N SER A 49 -20.33 11.12 4.29
CA SER A 49 -21.63 11.21 3.65
C SER A 49 -22.40 9.92 3.96
N ALA A 50 -23.65 10.04 4.37
CA ALA A 50 -24.51 8.89 4.66
C ALA A 50 -24.91 8.14 3.38
N THR A 51 -24.93 8.85 2.25
CA THR A 51 -25.34 8.33 0.94
C THR A 51 -24.13 7.77 0.20
N TRP A 52 -24.30 6.59 -0.41
CA TRP A 52 -23.31 5.96 -1.27
C TRP A 52 -23.46 6.45 -2.71
N SER A 53 -22.43 7.11 -3.25
CA SER A 53 -22.36 7.46 -4.67
C SER A 53 -22.08 6.21 -5.52
N ASN A 54 -22.39 6.27 -6.82
CA ASN A 54 -22.07 5.15 -7.73
C ASN A 54 -20.56 4.92 -7.83
N GLU A 55 -19.76 5.98 -7.83
CA GLU A 55 -18.30 5.88 -7.82
C GLU A 55 -17.80 5.19 -6.53
N GLU A 56 -18.34 5.56 -5.37
CA GLU A 56 -17.99 4.92 -4.09
C GLU A 56 -18.38 3.44 -4.07
N ARG A 57 -19.52 3.06 -4.67
CA ARG A 57 -19.95 1.66 -4.80
C ARG A 57 -18.98 0.82 -5.62
N TRP A 58 -18.49 1.32 -6.76
CA TRP A 58 -17.49 0.58 -7.52
C TRP A 58 -16.15 0.54 -6.79
N LYS A 59 -15.70 1.66 -6.20
CA LYS A 59 -14.46 1.73 -5.42
C LYS A 59 -14.45 0.73 -4.26
N ILE A 60 -15.54 0.63 -3.50
CA ILE A 60 -15.62 -0.31 -2.38
C ILE A 60 -15.61 -1.77 -2.84
N LEU A 61 -16.25 -2.10 -3.98
CA LEU A 61 -16.20 -3.43 -4.57
C LEU A 61 -14.77 -3.82 -4.99
N PHE A 62 -14.06 -2.94 -5.67
CA PHE A 62 -12.64 -3.15 -6.00
C PHE A 62 -11.76 -3.26 -4.75
N ALA A 63 -12.04 -2.47 -3.72
CA ALA A 63 -11.29 -2.52 -2.47
C ALA A 63 -11.53 -3.84 -1.73
N PHE A 64 -12.76 -4.36 -1.68
CA PHE A 64 -13.06 -5.70 -1.15
C PHE A 64 -12.33 -6.78 -1.95
N GLN A 65 -12.25 -6.67 -3.26
CA GLN A 65 -11.49 -7.61 -4.08
C GLN A 65 -9.97 -7.56 -3.77
N ARG A 66 -9.40 -6.36 -3.59
CA ARG A 66 -7.95 -6.17 -3.43
C ARG A 66 -7.45 -6.45 -2.01
N TYR A 67 -8.25 -6.11 -1.01
CA TYR A 67 -7.90 -6.16 0.41
C TYR A 67 -8.71 -7.17 1.22
N GLY A 68 -9.68 -7.85 0.59
CA GLY A 68 -10.61 -8.75 1.27
C GLY A 68 -11.40 -8.00 2.35
N ARG A 69 -11.55 -8.63 3.51
CA ARG A 69 -12.29 -8.08 4.66
C ARG A 69 -11.46 -7.12 5.52
N ASN A 70 -10.39 -6.53 4.98
CA ASN A 70 -9.61 -5.50 5.68
C ASN A 70 -10.31 -4.14 5.60
N PHE A 71 -11.31 -3.94 6.46
CA PHE A 71 -12.13 -2.72 6.47
C PHE A 71 -11.35 -1.44 6.74
N ARG A 72 -10.19 -1.51 7.41
CA ARG A 72 -9.34 -0.35 7.68
C ARG A 72 -8.65 0.13 6.42
N ALA A 73 -8.03 -0.78 5.66
CA ALA A 73 -7.42 -0.45 4.38
C ALA A 73 -8.46 0.08 3.38
N ILE A 74 -9.66 -0.51 3.38
CA ILE A 74 -10.78 -0.04 2.53
C ILE A 74 -11.21 1.38 2.93
N ALA A 75 -11.28 1.69 4.23
CA ALA A 75 -11.62 3.04 4.69
C ALA A 75 -10.57 4.09 4.29
N GLU A 76 -9.29 3.71 4.32
CA GLU A 76 -8.19 4.57 3.86
C GLU A 76 -8.29 4.85 2.35
N VAL A 77 -8.72 3.88 1.55
CA VAL A 77 -8.92 4.06 0.10
C VAL A 77 -10.15 4.91 -0.24
N LEU A 78 -11.23 4.77 0.51
CA LEU A 78 -12.44 5.56 0.27
C LEU A 78 -12.34 6.99 0.81
N GLU A 79 -11.66 7.19 1.94
CA GLU A 79 -11.50 8.46 2.68
C GLU A 79 -12.81 9.10 3.20
N THR A 80 -13.94 8.91 2.51
CA THR A 80 -15.24 9.55 2.74
C THR A 80 -16.19 8.73 3.62
N LYS A 81 -15.89 7.45 3.89
CA LYS A 81 -16.76 6.51 4.61
C LYS A 81 -16.06 5.92 5.84
N SER A 82 -16.80 5.76 6.93
CA SER A 82 -16.28 5.09 8.13
C SER A 82 -16.25 3.57 7.98
N ILE A 83 -15.43 2.94 8.81
CA ILE A 83 -15.37 1.48 8.96
C ILE A 83 -16.77 0.90 9.24
N ASP A 84 -17.58 1.55 10.06
CA ASP A 84 -18.93 1.07 10.39
C ASP A 84 -19.89 1.16 9.21
N GLN A 85 -19.79 2.22 8.40
CA GLN A 85 -20.56 2.33 7.15
C GLN A 85 -20.16 1.24 6.15
N ILE A 86 -18.85 0.97 6.02
CA ILE A 86 -18.30 -0.09 5.16
C ILE A 86 -18.78 -1.47 5.63
N LYS A 87 -18.81 -1.73 6.94
CA LYS A 87 -19.38 -2.97 7.50
C LYS A 87 -20.86 -3.11 7.19
N GLY A 88 -21.64 -2.04 7.32
CA GLY A 88 -23.06 -2.04 6.96
C GLY A 88 -23.29 -2.36 5.47
N PHE A 89 -22.45 -1.78 4.60
CA PHE A 89 -22.45 -2.08 3.18
C PHE A 89 -22.12 -3.57 2.92
N TYR A 90 -21.07 -4.09 3.57
CA TYR A 90 -20.68 -5.50 3.45
C TYR A 90 -21.82 -6.44 3.82
N LEU A 91 -22.53 -6.20 4.92
CA LEU A 91 -23.67 -7.04 5.33
C LEU A 91 -24.81 -7.02 4.31
N THR A 92 -25.02 -5.90 3.63
CA THR A 92 -26.07 -5.77 2.60
C THR A 92 -25.68 -6.50 1.32
N MET A 93 -24.39 -6.46 0.96
CA MET A 93 -23.84 -6.98 -0.29
C MET A 93 -23.09 -8.29 -0.10
N GLN A 94 -23.25 -8.96 1.04
CA GLN A 94 -22.38 -10.05 1.48
C GLN A 94 -22.36 -11.19 0.46
N THR A 95 -23.53 -11.63 0.01
CA THR A 95 -23.66 -12.71 -0.98
C THR A 95 -22.96 -12.39 -2.29
N GLU A 96 -23.02 -11.14 -2.74
CA GLU A 96 -22.38 -10.69 -3.97
C GLU A 96 -20.86 -10.57 -3.80
N ILE A 97 -20.40 -10.01 -2.69
CA ILE A 97 -18.97 -9.85 -2.39
C ILE A 97 -18.28 -11.20 -2.18
N ASP A 98 -18.90 -12.10 -1.40
CA ASP A 98 -18.38 -13.45 -1.19
C ASP A 98 -18.44 -14.27 -2.50
N SER A 99 -19.38 -13.96 -3.41
CA SER A 99 -19.40 -14.52 -4.77
C SER A 99 -18.34 -13.92 -5.70
N ILE A 100 -17.97 -12.64 -5.53
CA ILE A 100 -16.91 -11.97 -6.31
C ILE A 100 -15.54 -12.59 -5.97
N GLU A 101 -15.28 -12.87 -4.69
CA GLU A 101 -14.07 -13.60 -4.26
C GLU A 101 -13.91 -14.94 -5.00
N ASN A 102 -15.03 -15.58 -5.38
CA ASN A 102 -15.04 -16.89 -6.05
C ASN A 102 -15.16 -16.83 -7.59
N SER A 103 -15.87 -15.85 -8.15
CA SER A 103 -16.21 -15.80 -9.58
C SER A 103 -15.22 -15.00 -10.44
N MET A 104 -14.37 -14.19 -9.82
CA MET A 104 -13.56 -13.19 -10.54
C MET A 104 -12.09 -13.61 -10.75
N PHE A 105 -11.76 -14.87 -10.46
CA PHE A 105 -10.50 -15.49 -10.92
C PHE A 105 -10.54 -15.78 -12.44
N ILE A 106 -11.73 -15.98 -13.02
CA ILE A 106 -11.91 -16.37 -14.43
C ILE A 106 -12.08 -15.14 -15.36
N LEU A 107 -12.77 -14.08 -14.92
CA LEU A 107 -13.14 -12.97 -15.81
C LEU A 107 -12.13 -11.80 -15.81
N LEU A 108 -11.43 -11.55 -14.70
CA LEU A 108 -10.37 -10.53 -14.66
C LEU A 108 -9.03 -10.99 -15.23
N GLY A 109 -8.81 -12.31 -15.32
CA GLY A 109 -7.64 -12.88 -15.97
C GLY A 109 -7.63 -12.66 -17.49
N PHE A 110 -8.78 -12.36 -18.11
CA PHE A 110 -8.89 -12.19 -19.57
C PHE A 110 -9.23 -10.76 -20.01
N GLN A 111 -10.03 -10.00 -19.25
CA GLN A 111 -10.47 -8.66 -19.68
C GLN A 111 -9.60 -7.52 -19.09
N MET A 112 -9.18 -7.62 -17.83
CA MET A 112 -8.50 -6.49 -17.14
C MET A 112 -7.00 -6.38 -17.43
N VAL A 113 -6.38 -7.42 -18.00
CA VAL A 113 -4.98 -7.35 -18.44
C VAL A 113 -4.80 -6.52 -19.71
N ASN A 114 -5.86 -6.24 -20.48
CA ASN A 114 -5.72 -5.50 -21.74
C ASN A 114 -5.92 -3.99 -21.60
N GLU A 115 -6.89 -3.52 -20.81
CA GLU A 115 -7.13 -2.06 -20.69
C GLU A 115 -6.43 -1.43 -19.48
N CYS A 116 -6.43 -2.10 -18.32
CA CYS A 116 -5.74 -1.57 -17.15
C CYS A 116 -4.21 -1.68 -17.25
N MET A 117 -3.68 -2.68 -17.99
CA MET A 117 -2.22 -2.78 -18.17
C MET A 117 -1.70 -1.66 -19.09
N LEU A 118 -2.45 -1.24 -20.11
CA LEU A 118 -2.08 -0.09 -20.94
C LEU A 118 -2.09 1.23 -20.14
N TYR A 119 -3.06 1.41 -19.23
CA TYR A 119 -3.09 2.60 -18.36
C TYR A 119 -1.96 2.61 -17.33
N TYR A 120 -1.64 1.44 -16.74
CA TYR A 120 -0.52 1.32 -15.80
C TYR A 120 0.85 1.39 -16.47
N GLU A 121 1.02 0.93 -17.72
CA GLU A 121 2.28 1.02 -18.45
C GLU A 121 2.57 2.47 -18.87
N GLU A 122 1.53 3.26 -19.15
CA GLU A 122 1.65 4.70 -19.42
C GLU A 122 1.99 5.52 -18.16
N LEU A 123 1.47 5.12 -16.99
CA LEU A 123 1.83 5.72 -15.69
C LEU A 123 3.20 5.24 -15.17
N ALA A 124 3.55 3.97 -15.36
CA ALA A 124 4.86 3.43 -14.99
C ALA A 124 5.98 4.06 -15.84
N ASN A 125 5.74 4.34 -17.12
CA ASN A 125 6.68 5.09 -17.96
C ASN A 125 6.81 6.57 -17.58
N LYS A 126 5.84 7.15 -16.85
CA LYS A 126 5.93 8.52 -16.31
C LYS A 126 6.64 8.58 -14.96
N CYS A 127 6.60 7.51 -14.18
CA CYS A 127 7.20 7.46 -12.84
C CYS A 127 8.63 6.88 -12.81
N ASP A 128 9.14 6.27 -13.90
CA ASP A 128 10.48 5.70 -13.94
C ASP A 128 11.32 6.19 -15.14
N PRO A 129 12.19 7.20 -14.97
CA PRO A 129 13.14 7.61 -16.01
C PRO A 129 14.33 6.64 -16.19
N TYR A 130 14.44 5.57 -15.39
CA TYR A 130 15.57 4.63 -15.40
C TYR A 130 15.27 3.28 -16.07
N ARG A 131 14.00 2.98 -16.41
CA ARG A 131 13.61 1.74 -17.13
C ARG A 131 14.22 1.60 -18.54
N LYS A 132 14.83 2.65 -19.10
CA LYS A 132 15.47 2.63 -20.44
C LYS A 132 16.99 2.42 -20.43
N ARG A 133 17.59 1.96 -19.33
CA ARG A 133 19.04 1.66 -19.29
C ARG A 133 19.36 0.19 -19.02
N LEU A 134 18.56 -0.73 -19.56
CA LEU A 134 18.92 -2.14 -19.69
C LEU A 134 18.31 -2.71 -20.98
N VAL A 135 18.85 -2.24 -22.11
CA VAL A 135 18.93 -3.01 -23.37
C VAL A 135 20.32 -2.79 -23.92
#